data_AF-A0A135LCG2-F1
#
_entry.id   AF-A0A135LCG2-F1
#
_cell.length_a   1.000
_cell.length_b   1.000
_cell.length_c   1.000
_cell.angle_alpha   90.00
_cell.angle_beta   90.00
_cell.angle_gamma   90.00
#
_symmetry.space_group_name_H-M   'P 1'
#
loop_
_entity.id
_entity.type
_entity.pdbx_description
1 polymer ?
#
loop_
_entity_poly.entity_id
_entity_poly.type
_entity_poly.pdbx_seq_one_letter_code
_entity_poly.pdbx_strand_id
1 'polypeptide(L)'
;MIAILHLATTAQLVEDASDGLSLDPASEALLLSICFAAVVSTKPEQLHSGLGLDYQSTVRHYEEAVNQALNRADFVKSAEILALQAAVLYLLCKRVHGDEMIVWAQSAVLIRLAQMQGVHRDGMKIGLSPFETEIRRRIWWHICILDMLCSEDQGVDMQIRPGAFDTNFPTNVDGDDLESDMIELPPEKKGFTDITLCIISCFMINDVHLSTRPLGSVPSMKDREH
;
A
#
# COMPACT_ATOMS: atom_id res chain seq x y z
N MET A 1 -4.23 2.13 -9.19
CA MET A 1 -3.90 0.83 -8.55
C MET A 1 -3.52 1.05 -7.11
N ILE A 2 -2.59 1.97 -6.80
CA ILE A 2 -2.25 2.31 -5.42
C ILE A 2 -3.41 3.08 -4.78
N ALA A 3 -4.04 2.47 -3.79
CA ALA A 3 -5.23 2.96 -3.09
C ALA A 3 -5.04 2.95 -1.57
N ILE A 4 -3.86 3.34 -1.11
CA ILE A 4 -3.56 3.48 0.33
C ILE A 4 -3.67 4.92 0.83
N LEU A 5 -3.74 5.90 -0.07
CA LEU A 5 -3.84 7.30 0.26
C LEU A 5 -5.31 7.71 0.27
N HIS A 6 -5.72 8.44 1.30
CA HIS A 6 -7.00 9.11 1.32
C HIS A 6 -6.81 10.54 0.79
N LEU A 7 -7.53 10.88 -0.28
CA LEU A 7 -7.23 12.07 -1.09
C LEU A 7 -7.36 13.36 -0.28
N ALA A 8 -8.44 13.52 0.49
CA ALA A 8 -8.67 14.75 1.27
C ALA A 8 -7.60 14.98 2.34
N THR A 9 -7.24 13.95 3.11
CA THR A 9 -6.18 14.09 4.14
C THR A 9 -4.81 14.31 3.52
N THR A 10 -4.56 13.71 2.35
CA THR A 10 -3.29 13.90 1.64
C THR A 10 -3.20 15.29 1.02
N ALA A 11 -4.30 15.83 0.50
CA ALA A 11 -4.36 17.19 -0.01
C ALA A 11 -4.10 18.20 1.11
N GLN A 12 -4.74 18.04 2.27
CA GLN A 12 -4.49 18.90 3.43
C GLN A 12 -3.01 18.85 3.86
N LEU A 13 -2.41 17.66 3.88
CA LEU A 13 -0.99 17.50 4.20
C LEU A 13 -0.07 18.27 3.24
N VAL A 14 -0.40 18.28 1.95
CA VAL A 14 0.36 19.03 0.93
C VAL A 14 0.17 20.54 1.10
N GLU A 15 -1.05 20.98 1.40
CA GLU A 15 -1.36 22.39 1.67
C GLU A 15 -0.61 22.88 2.91
N ASP A 16 -0.68 22.14 4.02
CA ASP A 16 0.02 22.48 5.26
C ASP A 16 1.53 22.63 5.03
N ALA A 17 2.13 21.71 4.28
CA ALA A 17 3.54 21.78 3.92
C ALA A 17 3.87 22.99 3.01
N SER A 18 2.98 23.32 2.07
CA SER A 18 3.14 24.46 1.15
C SER A 18 3.06 25.79 1.89
N ASP A 19 2.25 25.86 2.94
CA ASP A 19 2.14 27.00 3.84
C ASP A 19 3.31 27.11 4.84
N GLY A 20 4.24 26.16 4.81
CA GLY A 20 5.43 26.13 5.66
C GLY A 20 5.16 25.66 7.09
N LEU A 21 4.05 24.94 7.32
CA LEU A 21 3.77 24.32 8.60
C LEU A 21 4.74 23.15 8.85
N SER A 22 5.17 23.02 10.10
CA SER A 22 6.01 21.89 10.51
C SER A 22 5.18 20.62 10.54
N LEU A 23 5.57 19.64 9.74
CA LEU A 23 4.98 18.31 9.76
C LEU A 23 5.62 17.46 10.86
N ASP A 24 4.84 16.55 11.45
CA ASP A 24 5.42 15.46 12.24
C ASP A 24 6.21 14.49 11.32
N PRO A 25 7.12 13.69 11.88
CA PRO A 25 7.99 12.84 11.06
C PRO A 25 7.26 11.82 10.18
N ALA A 26 6.10 11.29 10.59
CA ALA A 26 5.38 10.30 9.80
C ALA A 26 4.60 10.95 8.65
N SER A 27 4.01 12.12 8.90
CA SER A 27 3.43 12.99 7.86
C SER A 27 4.49 13.44 6.85
N GLU A 28 5.67 13.83 7.32
CA GLU A 28 6.81 14.18 6.46
C GLU A 28 7.24 12.99 5.58
N ALA A 29 7.35 11.79 6.18
CA ALA A 29 7.68 10.58 5.44
C ALA A 29 6.65 10.27 4.35
N LEU A 30 5.36 10.41 4.65
CA LEU A 30 4.29 10.20 3.68
C LEU A 30 4.37 11.19 2.53
N LEU A 31 4.53 12.48 2.83
CA LEU A 31 4.67 13.53 1.81
C LEU A 31 5.87 13.26 0.90
N LEU A 32 7.03 12.94 1.46
CA LEU A 32 8.22 12.63 0.68
C LEU A 32 8.04 11.37 -0.17
N SER A 33 7.34 10.35 0.32
CA SER A 33 7.00 9.15 -0.45
C SER A 33 6.06 9.48 -1.62
N ILE A 34 5.12 10.41 -1.45
CA ILE A 34 4.27 10.91 -2.53
C ILE A 34 5.10 11.67 -3.57
N CYS A 35 6.00 12.55 -3.13
CA CYS A 35 6.90 13.25 -4.05
C CYS A 35 7.80 12.27 -4.82
N PHE A 36 8.36 11.26 -4.14
CA PHE A 36 9.12 10.19 -4.79
C PHE A 36 8.28 9.47 -5.85
N ALA A 37 7.07 9.04 -5.50
CA ALA A 37 6.14 8.39 -6.42
C ALA A 37 5.84 9.26 -7.65
N ALA A 38 5.61 10.56 -7.46
CA ALA A 38 5.37 11.51 -8.54
C ALA A 38 6.59 11.65 -9.47
N VAL A 39 7.80 11.74 -8.91
CA VAL A 39 9.05 11.84 -9.68
C VAL A 39 9.25 10.60 -10.53
N VAL A 40 9.15 9.41 -9.94
CA VAL A 40 9.41 8.16 -10.69
C VAL A 40 8.32 7.82 -11.70
N SER A 41 7.08 8.29 -11.46
CA SER A 41 5.97 8.14 -12.41
C SER A 41 6.04 9.10 -13.61
N THR A 42 6.91 10.09 -13.57
CA THR A 42 7.09 11.08 -14.64
C THR A 42 8.20 10.64 -15.60
N LYS A 43 8.05 10.94 -16.90
CA LYS A 43 9.12 10.67 -17.88
C LYS A 43 10.33 11.57 -17.62
N PRO A 44 11.57 11.08 -17.84
CA PRO A 44 12.77 11.88 -17.61
C PRO A 44 12.79 13.22 -18.36
N GLU A 45 12.21 13.31 -19.57
CA GLU A 45 12.19 14.55 -20.35
C GLU A 45 11.19 15.59 -19.81
N GLN A 46 10.17 15.14 -19.07
CA GLN A 46 9.10 15.98 -18.54
C GLN A 46 9.39 16.49 -17.13
N LEU A 47 10.41 15.93 -16.46
CA LEU A 47 10.79 16.35 -15.12
C LEU A 47 11.52 17.69 -15.18
N HIS A 48 10.80 18.77 -14.90
CA HIS A 48 11.38 20.08 -14.62
C HIS A 48 11.68 20.18 -13.12
N SER A 49 12.84 19.66 -12.71
CA SER A 49 13.26 19.69 -11.31
C SER A 49 13.45 21.13 -10.83
N GLY A 50 12.61 21.57 -9.88
CA GLY A 50 12.81 22.85 -9.18
C GLY A 50 14.11 22.92 -8.38
N LEU A 51 14.76 21.77 -8.16
CA LEU A 51 16.07 21.64 -7.50
C LEU A 51 17.25 21.85 -8.47
N GLY A 52 17.01 21.97 -9.78
CA GLY A 52 18.07 22.06 -10.79
C GLY A 52 18.89 20.78 -10.97
N LEU A 53 18.38 19.65 -10.47
CA LEU A 53 19.01 18.33 -10.58
C LEU A 53 18.53 17.59 -11.84
N ASP A 54 19.35 16.70 -12.37
CA ASP A 54 18.91 15.74 -13.39
C ASP A 54 17.93 14.71 -12.80
N TYR A 55 17.30 13.92 -13.67
CA TYR A 55 16.29 12.94 -13.26
C TYR A 55 16.83 11.93 -12.25
N GLN A 56 17.99 11.33 -12.49
CA GLN A 56 18.55 10.29 -11.61
C GLN A 56 18.96 10.88 -10.26
N SER A 57 19.55 12.08 -10.27
CA SER A 57 19.87 12.81 -9.04
C SER A 57 18.62 13.19 -8.25
N THR A 58 17.52 13.55 -8.92
CA THR A 58 16.24 13.86 -8.26
C THR A 58 15.61 12.61 -7.64
N VAL A 59 15.58 11.48 -8.36
CA VAL A 59 15.11 10.19 -7.83
C VAL A 59 15.90 9.82 -6.58
N ARG A 60 17.23 9.86 -6.64
CA ARG A 60 18.11 9.54 -5.51
C ARG A 60 17.89 10.49 -4.33
N HIS A 61 17.71 11.79 -4.60
CA HIS A 61 17.44 12.78 -3.55
C HIS A 61 16.18 12.43 -2.76
N TYR A 62 15.07 12.15 -3.46
CA TYR A 62 13.83 11.75 -2.78
C TYR A 62 13.94 10.37 -2.13
N GLU A 63 14.70 9.45 -2.71
CA GLU A 63 14.98 8.16 -2.08
C GLU A 63 15.69 8.34 -0.71
N GLU A 64 16.75 9.14 -0.67
CA GLU A 64 17.47 9.46 0.56
C GLU A 64 16.58 10.20 1.56
N ALA A 65 15.75 11.14 1.09
CA ALA A 65 14.83 11.91 1.91
C ALA A 65 13.76 11.02 2.58
N VAL A 66 13.14 10.11 1.82
CA VAL A 66 12.14 9.16 2.35
C VAL A 66 12.76 8.27 3.42
N ASN A 67 13.95 7.71 3.17
CA ASN A 67 14.63 6.86 4.16
C ASN A 67 14.97 7.65 5.44
N GLN A 68 15.42 8.90 5.32
CA GLN A 68 15.70 9.75 6.48
C GLN A 68 14.42 10.06 7.27
N ALA A 69 13.32 10.38 6.60
CA ALA A 69 12.05 10.67 7.25
C ALA A 69 11.45 9.45 7.96
N LEU A 70 11.48 8.26 7.32
CA LEU A 70 11.07 7.00 7.98
C LEU A 70 11.92 6.67 9.21
N ASN A 71 13.23 6.97 9.18
CA ASN A 71 14.10 6.83 10.34
C ASN A 71 13.75 7.84 11.44
N ARG A 72 13.43 9.10 11.09
CA ARG A 72 12.97 10.13 12.05
C ARG A 72 11.62 9.76 12.69
N ALA A 73 10.74 9.11 11.95
CA ALA A 73 9.46 8.59 12.44
C ALA A 73 9.62 7.33 13.32
N ASP A 74 10.86 6.89 13.58
CA ASP A 74 11.22 5.64 14.27
C ASP A 74 10.38 4.47 13.76
N PHE A 75 10.19 4.35 12.44
CA PHE A 75 9.24 3.43 11.81
C PHE A 75 9.35 1.97 12.30
N VAL A 76 10.54 1.54 12.71
CA VAL A 76 10.79 0.20 13.25
C VAL A 76 10.18 0.02 14.65
N LYS A 77 10.05 1.09 15.44
CA LYS A 77 9.52 1.05 16.82
C LYS A 77 8.18 1.76 17.00
N SER A 78 7.78 2.62 16.07
CA SER A 78 6.51 3.34 16.12
C SER A 78 5.38 2.54 15.47
N ALA A 79 4.17 2.76 15.96
CA ALA A 79 2.95 2.15 15.42
C ALA A 79 2.13 3.16 14.59
N GLU A 80 2.82 4.07 13.91
CA GLU A 80 2.19 5.14 13.15
C GLU A 80 1.77 4.68 11.76
N ILE A 81 0.47 4.80 11.46
CA ILE A 81 -0.12 4.36 10.20
C ILE A 81 0.41 5.17 9.01
N LEU A 82 0.66 6.47 9.17
CA LEU A 82 1.19 7.31 8.10
C LEU A 82 2.59 6.86 7.67
N ALA A 83 3.46 6.49 8.62
CA ALA A 83 4.78 5.94 8.32
C ALA A 83 4.68 4.59 7.59
N LEU A 84 3.69 3.76 7.96
CA LEU A 84 3.42 2.51 7.26
C LEU A 84 2.93 2.74 5.82
N GLN A 85 2.00 3.68 5.61
CA GLN A 85 1.56 4.10 4.27
C GLN A 85 2.74 4.62 3.43
N ALA A 86 3.58 5.46 4.03
CA ALA A 86 4.77 6.00 3.39
C ALA A 86 5.72 4.89 2.91
N ALA A 87 5.98 3.90 3.76
CA ALA A 87 6.84 2.75 3.44
C ALA A 87 6.23 1.87 2.32
N VAL A 88 4.93 1.59 2.38
CA VAL A 88 4.24 0.80 1.33
C VAL A 88 4.30 1.51 -0.02
N LEU A 89 3.95 2.81 -0.07
CA LEU A 89 4.01 3.61 -1.30
C LEU A 89 5.41 3.64 -1.88
N TYR A 90 6.39 3.94 -1.03
CA TYR A 90 7.79 4.02 -1.42
C TYR A 90 8.30 2.71 -2.01
N LEU A 91 8.05 1.56 -1.36
CA LEU A 91 8.54 0.27 -1.86
C LEU A 91 7.85 -0.18 -3.14
N LEU A 92 6.54 0.06 -3.30
CA LEU A 92 5.83 -0.21 -4.55
C LEU A 92 6.44 0.58 -5.72
N CYS A 93 6.77 1.85 -5.50
CA CYS A 93 7.41 2.70 -6.51
C CYS A 93 8.89 2.33 -6.73
N LYS A 94 9.64 2.09 -5.66
CA LYS A 94 11.07 1.76 -5.72
C LYS A 94 11.31 0.43 -6.42
N ARG A 95 10.41 -0.55 -6.30
CA ARG A 95 10.48 -1.82 -7.02
C ARG A 95 10.76 -1.64 -8.52
N VAL A 96 10.13 -0.65 -9.15
CA VAL A 96 10.22 -0.44 -10.61
C VAL A 96 11.53 0.25 -11.02
N HIS A 97 12.16 0.99 -10.12
CA HIS A 97 13.29 1.87 -10.44
C HIS A 97 14.59 1.57 -9.67
N GLY A 98 14.52 0.70 -8.68
CA GLY A 98 15.62 0.38 -7.76
C GLY A 98 16.09 -1.07 -7.87
N ASP A 99 16.88 -1.47 -6.89
CA ASP A 99 17.36 -2.85 -6.77
C ASP A 99 16.25 -3.76 -6.21
N GLU A 100 15.77 -4.67 -7.05
CA GLU A 100 14.68 -5.60 -6.74
C GLU A 100 14.99 -6.47 -5.51
N MET A 101 16.24 -6.89 -5.30
CA MET A 101 16.63 -7.69 -4.13
C MET A 101 16.57 -6.88 -2.85
N ILE A 102 16.98 -5.62 -2.90
CA ILE A 102 16.86 -4.71 -1.75
C ILE A 102 15.39 -4.50 -1.42
N VAL A 103 14.54 -4.26 -2.42
CA VAL A 103 13.09 -4.07 -2.19
C VAL A 103 12.43 -5.33 -1.65
N TRP A 104 12.81 -6.51 -2.14
CA TRP A 104 12.34 -7.79 -1.59
C TRP A 104 12.73 -7.99 -0.12
N ALA A 105 13.97 -7.67 0.26
CA ALA A 105 14.38 -7.72 1.66
C ALA A 105 13.63 -6.68 2.53
N GLN A 106 13.42 -5.47 2.00
CA GLN A 106 12.67 -4.41 2.69
C GLN A 106 11.18 -4.75 2.85
N SER A 107 10.56 -5.40 1.86
CA SER A 107 9.17 -5.84 1.95
C SER A 107 8.99 -6.91 3.04
N ALA A 108 9.96 -7.81 3.20
CA ALA A 108 9.94 -8.79 4.28
C ALA A 108 9.94 -8.13 5.67
N VAL A 109 10.75 -7.07 5.86
CA VAL A 109 10.76 -6.26 7.09
C VAL A 109 9.44 -5.52 7.28
N LEU A 110 8.93 -4.86 6.23
CA LEU A 110 7.66 -4.14 6.23
C LEU A 110 6.49 -5.04 6.69
N ILE A 111 6.42 -6.28 6.20
CA ILE A 111 5.39 -7.25 6.62
C ILE A 111 5.45 -7.50 8.12
N ARG A 112 6.65 -7.65 8.70
CA ARG A 112 6.81 -7.85 10.16
C ARG A 112 6.40 -6.63 10.96
N LEU A 113 6.74 -5.43 10.49
CA LEU A 113 6.33 -4.19 11.14
C LEU A 113 4.80 -3.99 11.07
N ALA A 114 4.18 -4.24 9.91
CA ALA A 114 2.72 -4.19 9.78
C ALA A 114 2.01 -5.22 10.67
N GLN A 115 2.59 -6.42 10.80
CA GLN A 115 2.09 -7.44 11.73
C GLN A 115 2.18 -6.98 13.19
N MET A 116 3.31 -6.38 13.58
CA MET A 116 3.50 -5.81 14.92
C MET A 116 2.49 -4.69 15.21
N GLN A 117 2.14 -3.88 14.21
CA GLN A 117 1.10 -2.85 14.33
C GLN A 117 -0.35 -3.39 14.26
N GLY A 118 -0.53 -4.70 14.10
CA GLY A 118 -1.83 -5.35 14.08
C GLY A 118 -2.63 -5.14 12.78
N VAL A 119 -2.03 -4.62 11.71
CA VAL A 119 -2.73 -4.29 10.45
C VAL A 119 -3.22 -5.53 9.68
N HIS A 120 -2.60 -6.68 9.94
CA HIS A 120 -3.05 -8.00 9.51
C HIS A 120 -4.32 -8.52 10.20
N ARG A 121 -4.87 -7.75 11.15
CA ARG A 121 -6.13 -8.05 11.83
C ARG A 121 -7.22 -7.11 11.37
N ASP A 122 -8.40 -7.64 11.09
CA ASP A 122 -9.52 -6.81 10.67
C ASP A 122 -9.94 -5.84 11.79
N GLY A 123 -9.93 -4.53 11.49
CA GLY A 123 -10.21 -3.47 12.45
C GLY A 123 -11.58 -3.60 13.12
N MET A 124 -12.60 -4.14 12.43
CA MET A 124 -13.91 -4.38 13.01
C MET A 124 -13.85 -5.33 14.23
N LYS A 125 -12.97 -6.33 14.20
CA LYS A 125 -12.85 -7.35 15.25
C LYS A 125 -12.21 -6.80 16.52
N ILE A 126 -11.48 -5.70 16.41
CA ILE A 126 -10.75 -5.05 17.50
C ILE A 126 -11.33 -3.67 17.85
N GLY A 127 -12.49 -3.31 17.28
CA GLY A 127 -13.25 -2.11 17.65
C GLY A 127 -12.68 -0.79 17.10
N LEU A 128 -11.96 -0.83 15.97
CA LEU A 128 -11.54 0.40 15.28
C LEU A 128 -12.73 1.05 14.58
N SER A 129 -12.61 2.35 14.26
CA SER A 129 -13.64 3.05 13.49
C SER A 129 -13.78 2.44 12.08
N PRO A 130 -14.92 2.64 11.39
CA PRO A 130 -15.07 2.16 10.02
C PRO A 130 -14.02 2.76 9.07
N PHE A 131 -13.69 4.04 9.23
CA PHE A 131 -12.64 4.71 8.48
C PHE A 131 -11.27 4.05 8.72
N GLU A 132 -10.84 3.94 9.97
CA GLU A 132 -9.55 3.35 10.32
C GLU A 132 -9.45 1.89 9.86
N THR A 133 -10.54 1.15 9.96
CA THR A 133 -10.64 -0.23 9.49
C THR A 133 -10.41 -0.31 7.98
N GLU A 134 -11.10 0.52 7.20
CA GLU A 134 -10.97 0.52 5.74
C GLU A 134 -9.57 0.95 5.29
N ILE A 135 -8.98 1.98 5.92
CA ILE A 135 -7.59 2.38 5.65
C ILE A 135 -6.62 1.24 5.95
N ARG A 136 -6.77 0.55 7.09
CA ARG A 136 -5.93 -0.60 7.45
C ARG A 136 -6.12 -1.79 6.50
N ARG A 137 -7.35 -2.08 6.05
CA ARG A 137 -7.61 -3.09 5.01
C ARG A 137 -6.86 -2.77 3.73
N ARG A 138 -7.00 -1.53 3.25
CA ARG A 138 -6.31 -1.05 2.04
C ARG A 138 -4.79 -1.19 2.19
N ILE A 139 -4.21 -0.77 3.32
CA ILE A 139 -2.77 -0.90 3.58
C ILE A 139 -2.33 -2.38 3.57
N TRP A 140 -3.02 -3.25 4.32
CA TRP A 140 -2.66 -4.67 4.40
C TRP A 140 -2.67 -5.33 3.03
N TRP A 141 -3.70 -5.09 2.22
CA TRP A 141 -3.78 -5.67 0.89
C TRP A 141 -2.73 -5.14 -0.08
N HIS A 142 -2.27 -3.89 0.07
CA HIS A 142 -1.13 -3.40 -0.69
C HIS A 142 0.19 -4.03 -0.24
N ILE A 143 0.33 -4.40 1.03
CA ILE A 143 1.46 -5.20 1.50
C ILE A 143 1.41 -6.60 0.87
N CYS A 144 0.23 -7.24 0.78
CA CYS A 144 0.07 -8.52 0.06
C CYS A 144 0.45 -8.39 -1.43
N ILE A 145 0.04 -7.31 -2.09
CA ILE A 145 0.41 -7.02 -3.49
C ILE A 145 1.93 -6.87 -3.61
N LEU A 146 2.56 -6.10 -2.73
CA LEU A 146 4.01 -5.92 -2.73
C LEU A 146 4.76 -7.24 -2.49
N ASP A 147 4.31 -8.07 -1.54
CA ASP A 147 4.89 -9.38 -1.26
C ASP A 147 4.82 -10.31 -2.48
N MET A 148 3.66 -10.38 -3.14
CA MET A 148 3.48 -11.13 -4.38
C MET A 148 4.45 -10.63 -5.45
N LEU A 149 4.41 -9.33 -5.74
CA LEU A 149 5.21 -8.71 -6.81
C LEU A 149 6.72 -8.89 -6.60
N CYS A 150 7.22 -8.74 -5.37
CA CYS A 150 8.63 -8.94 -5.05
C CYS A 150 9.02 -10.43 -5.07
N SER A 151 8.13 -11.32 -4.66
CA SER A 151 8.40 -12.76 -4.66
C SER A 151 8.46 -13.30 -6.09
N GLU A 152 7.59 -12.81 -6.98
CA GLU A 152 7.61 -13.13 -8.41
C GLU A 152 8.91 -12.68 -9.08
N ASP A 153 9.39 -11.46 -8.81
CA ASP A 153 10.67 -10.97 -9.36
C ASP A 153 11.85 -11.88 -8.98
N GLN A 154 11.81 -12.43 -7.76
CA GLN A 154 12.87 -13.30 -7.23
C GLN A 154 12.63 -14.79 -7.50
N GLY A 155 11.49 -15.17 -8.09
CA GLY A 155 11.14 -16.57 -8.33
C GLY A 155 10.97 -17.40 -7.05
N VAL A 156 10.49 -16.77 -5.97
CA VAL A 156 10.26 -17.42 -4.66
C VAL A 156 8.79 -17.36 -4.26
N ASP A 157 8.41 -18.13 -3.24
CA ASP A 157 7.07 -18.05 -2.66
C ASP A 157 6.89 -16.79 -1.82
N MET A 158 5.64 -16.31 -1.75
CA MET A 158 5.22 -15.22 -0.86
C MET A 158 5.57 -15.50 0.61
N GLN A 159 5.95 -14.45 1.34
CA GLN A 159 6.18 -14.55 2.78
C GLN A 159 4.84 -14.67 3.54
N ILE A 160 3.79 -14.00 3.09
CA ILE A 160 2.46 -14.04 3.69
C ILE A 160 1.79 -15.36 3.30
N ARG A 161 1.54 -16.21 4.29
CA ARG A 161 0.97 -17.55 4.10
C ARG A 161 -0.56 -17.57 4.25
N PRO A 162 -1.24 -18.57 3.66
CA PRO A 162 -2.63 -18.87 3.97
C PRO A 162 -2.90 -18.89 5.48
N GLY A 163 -3.94 -18.17 5.92
CA GLY A 163 -4.35 -18.11 7.33
C GLY A 163 -3.48 -17.22 8.22
N ALA A 164 -2.49 -16.50 7.70
CA ALA A 164 -1.63 -15.60 8.48
C ALA A 164 -2.32 -14.30 8.92
N PHE A 165 -3.44 -13.94 8.31
CA PHE A 165 -4.20 -12.72 8.58
C PHE A 165 -5.70 -12.98 8.45
N ASP A 166 -6.52 -12.06 8.95
CA ASP A 166 -7.98 -12.18 8.92
C ASP A 166 -8.71 -10.91 8.45
N THR A 167 -7.94 -9.98 7.89
CA THR A 167 -8.38 -8.75 7.22
C THR A 167 -9.28 -9.05 6.03
N ASN A 168 -10.47 -8.45 6.01
CA ASN A 168 -11.39 -8.56 4.88
C ASN A 168 -10.87 -7.80 3.65
N PHE A 169 -11.45 -8.05 2.48
CA PHE A 169 -11.19 -7.26 1.28
C PHE A 169 -11.56 -5.78 1.49
N PRO A 170 -10.88 -4.85 0.78
CA PRO A 170 -11.30 -3.44 0.75
C PRO A 170 -12.74 -3.32 0.23
N THR A 171 -13.49 -2.38 0.81
CA THR A 171 -14.91 -2.14 0.48
C THR A 171 -15.00 -1.36 -0.82
N ASN A 172 -15.83 -1.77 -1.79
CA ASN A 172 -15.92 -1.12 -3.11
C ASN A 172 -16.58 0.27 -3.06
N VAL A 173 -15.84 1.26 -2.57
CA VAL A 173 -16.26 2.67 -2.40
C VAL A 173 -15.13 3.59 -2.84
N ASP A 174 -15.49 4.76 -3.37
CA ASP A 174 -14.48 5.74 -3.81
C ASP A 174 -13.80 6.37 -2.58
N GLY A 175 -12.54 6.79 -2.73
CA GLY A 175 -11.80 7.47 -1.68
C GLY A 175 -12.50 8.72 -1.16
N ASP A 176 -13.21 9.44 -2.02
CA ASP A 176 -13.97 10.65 -1.68
C ASP A 176 -15.23 10.37 -0.84
N ASP A 177 -15.67 9.11 -0.75
CA ASP A 177 -16.80 8.71 0.10
C ASP A 177 -16.35 8.37 1.54
N LEU A 178 -15.04 8.36 1.83
CA LEU A 178 -14.50 8.02 3.14
C LEU A 178 -14.30 9.28 3.97
N GLU A 179 -14.94 9.38 5.13
CA GLU A 179 -14.80 10.50 6.05
C GLU A 179 -14.21 10.02 7.38
N SER A 180 -13.32 10.80 8.00
CA SER A 180 -12.60 10.37 9.21
C SER A 180 -13.50 10.14 10.43
N ASP A 181 -14.64 10.81 10.48
CA ASP A 181 -15.63 10.78 11.58
C ASP A 181 -16.86 9.92 11.27
N MET A 182 -16.83 9.13 10.19
CA MET A 182 -17.91 8.22 9.82
C MET A 182 -18.19 7.16 10.89
N ILE A 183 -19.46 6.86 11.11
CA ILE A 183 -19.91 5.87 12.11
C ILE A 183 -20.22 4.51 11.46
N GLU A 184 -20.49 4.51 10.14
CA GLU A 184 -20.72 3.31 9.34
C GLU A 184 -20.06 3.46 7.96
N LEU A 185 -19.66 2.35 7.33
CA LEU A 185 -19.16 2.36 5.95
C LEU A 185 -20.28 2.76 4.97
N PRO A 186 -19.99 3.59 3.95
CA PRO A 186 -20.94 3.82 2.87
C PRO A 186 -21.25 2.49 2.17
N PRO A 187 -22.45 2.36 1.60
CA PRO A 187 -22.83 1.15 0.89
C PRO A 187 -21.92 0.94 -0.32
N GLU A 188 -21.53 -0.33 -0.56
CA GLU A 188 -20.72 -0.69 -1.72
C GLU A 188 -21.37 -0.22 -3.03
N LYS A 189 -20.57 0.46 -3.85
CA LYS A 189 -21.00 0.94 -5.17
C LYS A 189 -21.14 -0.24 -6.13
N LYS A 190 -22.16 -0.15 -7.00
CA LYS A 190 -22.31 -1.09 -8.12
C LYS A 190 -21.47 -0.61 -9.29
N GLY A 191 -20.50 -1.42 -9.71
CA GLY A 191 -19.62 -1.13 -10.84
C GLY A 191 -18.23 -0.65 -10.40
N PHE A 192 -17.58 0.10 -11.28
CA PHE A 192 -16.20 0.55 -11.11
C PHE A 192 -16.09 1.75 -10.15
N THR A 193 -15.03 1.74 -9.36
CA THR A 193 -14.57 2.75 -8.39
C THR A 193 -13.07 2.99 -8.61
N ASP A 194 -12.52 4.02 -7.97
CA ASP A 194 -11.08 4.32 -7.95
C ASP A 194 -10.20 3.14 -7.48
N ILE A 195 -10.74 2.24 -6.64
CA ILE A 195 -10.03 1.08 -6.10
C ILE A 195 -10.36 -0.24 -6.79
N THR A 196 -11.17 -0.27 -7.86
CA THR A 196 -11.59 -1.55 -8.45
C THR A 196 -10.41 -2.42 -8.89
N LEU A 197 -9.36 -1.82 -9.47
CA LEU A 197 -8.16 -2.57 -9.83
C LEU A 197 -7.44 -3.16 -8.60
N CYS A 198 -7.45 -2.46 -7.46
CA CYS A 198 -6.91 -2.97 -6.21
C CYS A 198 -7.73 -4.19 -5.75
N ILE A 199 -9.05 -4.09 -5.72
CA ILE A 199 -9.94 -5.19 -5.34
C ILE A 199 -9.72 -6.42 -6.22
N ILE A 200 -9.63 -6.24 -7.54
CA ILE A 200 -9.34 -7.34 -8.49
C ILE A 200 -8.00 -8.00 -8.14
N SER A 201 -6.94 -7.23 -7.90
CA SER A 201 -5.64 -7.77 -7.47
C SER A 201 -5.74 -8.53 -6.15
N CYS A 202 -6.52 -8.04 -5.18
CA CYS A 202 -6.73 -8.73 -3.91
C CYS A 202 -7.39 -10.10 -4.13
N PHE A 203 -8.44 -10.17 -4.94
CA PHE A 203 -9.11 -11.44 -5.25
C PHE A 203 -8.17 -12.42 -5.96
N MET A 204 -7.40 -11.95 -6.94
CA MET A 204 -6.43 -12.80 -7.64
C MET A 204 -5.37 -13.35 -6.68
N ILE A 205 -4.81 -12.51 -5.81
CA ILE A 205 -3.84 -12.95 -4.79
C ILE A 205 -4.46 -13.99 -3.86
N ASN A 206 -5.68 -13.73 -3.39
CA ASN A 206 -6.38 -14.66 -2.52
C ASN A 206 -6.57 -16.02 -3.17
N ASP A 207 -7.08 -16.05 -4.40
CA ASP A 207 -7.43 -17.31 -5.06
C ASP A 207 -6.22 -18.10 -5.55
N VAL A 208 -5.17 -17.43 -6.01
CA VAL A 208 -3.97 -18.07 -6.56
C VAL A 208 -2.96 -18.45 -5.49
N HIS A 209 -2.72 -17.58 -4.51
CA HIS A 209 -1.60 -17.74 -3.57
C HIS A 209 -2.02 -18.07 -2.14
N LEU A 210 -3.21 -17.62 -1.69
CA LEU A 210 -3.61 -17.71 -0.28
C LEU A 210 -4.73 -18.72 -0.01
N SER A 211 -5.40 -19.19 -1.05
CA SER A 211 -6.47 -20.17 -0.95
C SER A 211 -5.87 -21.56 -0.76
N THR A 212 -6.32 -22.25 0.27
CA THR A 212 -5.95 -23.66 0.50
C THR A 212 -6.81 -24.62 -0.34
N ARG A 213 -7.64 -24.11 -1.26
CA ARG A 213 -8.45 -24.97 -2.13
C ARG A 213 -7.52 -25.74 -3.07
N PRO A 214 -7.53 -27.08 -3.05
CA PRO A 214 -6.76 -27.83 -4.03
C PRO A 214 -7.29 -27.51 -5.43
N LEU A 215 -6.38 -27.28 -6.38
CA LEU A 215 -6.64 -27.03 -7.82
C LEU A 215 -7.41 -28.16 -8.55
N GLY A 216 -8.01 -29.10 -7.82
CA GLY A 216 -8.53 -30.37 -8.32
C GLY A 216 -10.06 -30.51 -8.43
N SER A 217 -10.86 -29.45 -8.21
CA SER A 217 -12.31 -29.54 -8.44
C SER A 217 -12.75 -28.81 -9.72
N VAL A 218 -12.02 -29.01 -10.81
CA VAL A 218 -12.60 -28.82 -12.15
C VAL A 218 -13.32 -30.13 -12.47
N PRO A 219 -14.66 -30.16 -12.59
CA PRO A 219 -15.37 -31.37 -13.00
C PRO A 219 -14.78 -31.83 -14.33
N SER A 220 -14.44 -33.11 -14.40
CA SER A 220 -14.00 -33.73 -15.65
C SER A 220 -15.09 -33.51 -16.69
N MET A 221 -14.72 -33.33 -17.97
CA MET A 221 -15.71 -33.27 -19.06
C MET A 221 -16.61 -34.52 -19.13
N LYS A 222 -16.25 -35.61 -18.46
CA LYS A 222 -17.08 -36.81 -18.33
C LYS A 222 -18.27 -36.65 -17.36
N ASP A 223 -18.22 -35.68 -16.46
CA ASP A 223 -19.28 -35.44 -15.46
C ASP A 223 -20.39 -34.51 -16.00
N ARG A 224 -20.33 -34.12 -17.28
CA ARG A 224 -21.32 -33.26 -17.95
C ARG A 224 -22.27 -34.01 -18.88
N GLU A 225 -22.16 -35.33 -18.97
CA GLU A 225 -22.97 -36.15 -19.87
C GLU A 225 -23.92 -37.12 -19.16
N HIS A 226 -24.36 -36.85 -17.92
CA HIS A 226 -25.48 -37.56 -17.27
C HIS A 226 -26.51 -36.58 -16.71
#